data_AF-A0AA96ZFF5-F1
#
_entry.id   AF-A0AA96ZFF5-F1
#
_cell.length_a   1.000
_cell.length_b   1.000
_cell.length_c   1.000
_cell.angle_alpha   90.00
_cell.angle_beta   90.00
_cell.angle_gamma   90.00
#
_symmetry.space_group_name_H-M   'P 1'
#
loop_
_entity.id
_entity.type
_entity.pdbx_description
1 polymer ?
#
loop_
_entity_poly.entity_id
_entity_poly.type
_entity_poly.pdbx_seq_one_letter_code
_entity_poly.pdbx_strand_id
1 'polypeptide(L)'
;MREQAAMLRDLADDMLFAGLIEPLERLDMADLLTGAISYWTEERRDSWVHPASTYAVMNRREIQIGVLTGNLLCWGEFNSGMISGYLDERDSTFIYKRSHPGVEHARLFGRWLKRDGQWSVLVELRRLIDNVTRYRSVDPDAYRLAGEMCNLALEKGRFVEYWKWWTRRDFSIFQRCPACLDQIAERDSCDRCEGEGFTTMDDVPPKMPSNWPIHLERNTH
;
A
#
# COMPACT_ATOMS: atom_id res chain seq x y z
N MET A 1 3.92 5.85 -11.86
CA MET A 1 4.94 6.77 -11.32
C MET A 1 5.78 7.42 -12.42
N ARG A 2 6.40 6.68 -13.36
CA ARG A 2 7.12 7.31 -14.50
C ARG A 2 6.25 8.26 -15.35
N GLU A 3 5.02 7.87 -15.66
CA GLU A 3 4.06 8.73 -16.40
C GLU A 3 3.63 9.96 -15.58
N GLN A 4 3.39 9.80 -14.28
CA GLN A 4 3.05 10.90 -13.36
C GLN A 4 4.21 11.89 -13.21
N ALA A 5 5.45 11.39 -13.22
CA ALA A 5 6.65 12.21 -13.20
C ALA A 5 6.95 12.91 -14.53
N ALA A 6 6.46 12.40 -15.66
CA ALA A 6 6.50 13.13 -16.92
C ALA A 6 5.49 14.28 -16.88
N MET A 7 4.25 13.99 -16.49
CA MET A 7 3.18 14.99 -16.35
C MET A 7 3.54 16.15 -15.39
N LEU A 8 4.19 15.86 -14.25
CA LEU A 8 4.64 16.90 -13.31
C LEU A 8 5.79 17.75 -13.87
N ARG A 9 6.62 17.18 -14.75
CA ARG A 9 7.66 17.93 -15.46
C ARG A 9 7.05 18.86 -16.50
N ASP A 10 6.12 18.33 -17.30
CA ASP A 10 5.42 19.08 -18.32
C ASP A 10 4.64 20.25 -17.69
N LEU A 11 3.95 20.01 -16.58
CA LEU A 11 3.26 21.07 -15.82
C LEU A 11 4.22 22.16 -15.32
N ALA A 12 5.40 21.78 -14.83
CA ALA A 12 6.39 22.75 -14.37
C ALA A 12 6.98 23.54 -15.54
N ASP A 13 7.13 22.92 -16.72
CA ASP A 13 7.55 23.61 -17.96
C ASP A 13 6.47 24.59 -18.45
N ASP A 14 5.18 24.22 -18.37
CA ASP A 14 4.06 25.10 -18.68
C ASP A 14 3.98 26.30 -17.73
N MET A 15 4.21 26.09 -16.44
CA MET A 15 4.26 27.17 -15.44
C MET A 15 5.41 28.15 -15.71
N LEU A 16 6.58 27.64 -16.12
CA LEU A 16 7.72 28.47 -16.52
C LEU A 16 7.39 29.26 -17.78
N PHE A 17 6.77 28.63 -18.79
CA PHE A 17 6.36 29.29 -20.03
C PHE A 17 5.32 30.39 -19.78
N ALA A 18 4.40 30.16 -18.85
CA ALA A 18 3.39 31.13 -18.42
C ALA A 18 3.95 32.25 -17.52
N GLY A 19 5.23 32.19 -17.14
CA GLY A 19 5.87 33.17 -16.26
C GLY A 19 5.35 33.15 -14.82
N LEU A 20 4.76 32.02 -14.40
CA LEU A 20 4.26 31.83 -13.03
C LEU A 20 5.35 31.46 -12.04
N ILE A 21 6.47 30.92 -12.54
CA ILE A 21 7.65 30.55 -11.78
C ILE A 21 8.91 30.99 -12.52
N GLU A 22 9.98 31.22 -11.79
CA GLU A 22 11.30 31.54 -12.33
C GLU A 22 12.09 30.28 -12.74
N PRO A 23 13.11 30.41 -13.61
CA PRO A 23 13.95 29.27 -14.00
C PRO A 23 14.59 28.53 -12.81
N LEU A 24 14.91 29.24 -11.72
CA LEU A 24 15.48 28.64 -10.52
C LEU A 24 14.44 27.77 -9.78
N GLU A 25 13.22 28.27 -9.63
CA GLU A 25 12.12 27.51 -9.01
C GLU A 25 11.79 26.24 -9.82
N ARG A 26 11.86 26.33 -11.16
CA ARG A 26 11.71 25.15 -12.03
C ARG A 26 12.80 24.11 -11.81
N LEU A 27 14.05 24.53 -11.56
CA LEU A 27 15.15 23.63 -11.24
C LEU A 27 14.90 22.93 -9.90
N ASP A 28 14.52 23.70 -8.87
CA ASP A 28 14.19 23.15 -7.54
C ASP A 28 13.07 22.11 -7.61
N MET A 29 12.02 22.38 -8.40
CA MET A 29 10.94 21.41 -8.64
C MET A 29 11.44 20.14 -9.35
N ALA A 30 12.40 20.27 -10.27
CA ALA A 30 13.02 19.12 -10.96
C ALA A 30 13.80 18.24 -9.98
N ASP A 31 14.56 18.87 -9.09
CA ASP A 31 15.39 18.19 -8.10
C ASP A 31 14.53 17.49 -7.05
N LEU A 32 13.44 18.15 -6.58
CA LEU A 32 12.46 17.53 -5.71
C LEU A 32 11.78 16.33 -6.36
N LEU A 33 11.39 16.45 -7.63
CA LEU A 33 10.79 15.34 -8.36
C LEU A 33 11.78 14.20 -8.56
N THR A 34 13.04 14.51 -8.87
CA THR A 34 14.10 13.50 -9.02
C THR A 34 14.36 12.80 -7.69
N GLY A 35 14.45 13.54 -6.60
CA GLY A 35 14.55 12.99 -5.25
C GLY A 35 13.36 12.09 -4.90
N ALA A 36 12.13 12.49 -5.22
CA ALA A 36 10.94 11.69 -5.01
C ALA A 36 10.91 10.41 -5.88
N ILE A 37 11.40 10.49 -7.12
CA ILE A 37 11.55 9.32 -8.00
C ILE A 37 12.60 8.37 -7.43
N SER A 38 13.79 8.89 -7.08
CA SER A 38 14.88 8.09 -6.51
C SER A 38 14.42 7.40 -5.23
N TYR A 39 13.80 8.16 -4.32
CA TYR A 39 13.15 7.64 -3.11
C TYR A 39 12.14 6.54 -3.45
N TRP A 40 11.26 6.75 -4.41
CA TRP A 40 10.28 5.73 -4.81
C TRP A 40 10.94 4.50 -5.44
N THR A 41 11.99 4.67 -6.25
CA THR A 41 12.70 3.54 -6.88
C THR A 41 13.58 2.76 -5.91
N GLU A 42 14.13 3.42 -4.88
CA GLU A 42 15.08 2.84 -3.93
C GLU A 42 14.36 2.32 -2.69
N GLU A 43 13.42 3.09 -2.13
CA GLU A 43 12.72 2.80 -0.89
C GLU A 43 11.38 2.09 -1.12
N ARG A 44 10.85 2.16 -2.34
CA ARG A 44 9.56 1.58 -2.75
C ARG A 44 9.68 0.59 -3.91
N ARG A 45 10.83 -0.10 -4.06
CA ARG A 45 10.99 -1.26 -4.96
C ARG A 45 9.87 -2.27 -4.72
N ASP A 46 8.79 -2.25 -5.50
CA ASP A 46 7.71 -3.24 -5.65
C ASP A 46 7.33 -4.07 -4.40
N SER A 47 7.57 -3.53 -3.20
CA SER A 47 7.40 -4.25 -1.96
C SER A 47 5.98 -3.95 -1.56
N TRP A 48 5.09 -4.80 -2.04
CA TRP A 48 3.72 -4.89 -1.53
C TRP A 48 3.72 -5.04 0.01
N VAL A 49 4.84 -5.47 0.59
CA VAL A 49 5.08 -5.62 2.02
C VAL A 49 5.63 -4.33 2.63
N HIS A 50 4.75 -3.56 3.25
CA HIS A 50 5.10 -2.48 4.16
C HIS A 50 5.75 -3.04 5.47
N PRO A 51 6.93 -2.55 5.90
CA PRO A 51 7.65 -3.10 7.06
C PRO A 51 6.86 -3.03 8.38
N ALA A 52 6.04 -2.00 8.55
CA ALA A 52 5.22 -1.80 9.74
C ALA A 52 3.91 -2.63 9.76
N SER A 53 3.71 -3.50 8.76
CA SER A 53 2.48 -4.25 8.59
C SER A 53 2.61 -5.73 8.94
N THR A 54 1.49 -6.29 9.37
CA THR A 54 1.29 -7.74 9.53
C THR A 54 0.31 -8.21 8.46
N TYR A 55 0.67 -9.30 7.77
CA TYR A 55 -0.09 -9.93 6.71
C TYR A 55 -0.47 -11.35 7.10
N ALA A 56 -1.71 -11.77 6.81
CA ALA A 56 -2.07 -13.18 6.76
C ALA A 56 -1.55 -13.79 5.46
N VAL A 57 -1.01 -15.01 5.55
CA VAL A 57 -0.70 -15.83 4.38
C VAL A 57 -1.88 -16.76 4.15
N MET A 58 -2.64 -16.51 3.09
CA MET A 58 -3.87 -17.24 2.76
C MET A 58 -3.62 -18.21 1.61
N ASN A 59 -4.08 -19.44 1.74
CA ASN A 59 -4.04 -20.41 0.65
C ASN A 59 -5.22 -20.18 -0.34
N ARG A 60 -5.26 -20.96 -1.42
CA ARG A 60 -6.34 -20.91 -2.43
C ARG A 60 -7.74 -21.24 -1.89
N ARG A 61 -7.83 -21.84 -0.70
CA ARG A 61 -9.09 -22.16 0.00
C ARG A 61 -9.45 -21.11 1.04
N GLU A 62 -8.77 -19.95 1.03
CA GLU A 62 -9.07 -18.83 1.93
C GLU A 62 -8.81 -19.19 3.40
N ILE A 63 -7.95 -20.17 3.64
CA ILE A 63 -7.51 -20.55 4.98
C ILE A 63 -6.17 -19.89 5.25
N GLN A 64 -6.06 -19.25 6.41
CA GLN A 64 -4.79 -18.71 6.90
C GLN A 64 -3.85 -19.87 7.25
N ILE A 65 -2.68 -19.89 6.60
CA ILE A 65 -1.64 -20.91 6.80
C ILE A 65 -0.34 -20.33 7.36
N GLY A 66 -0.30 -19.01 7.59
CA GLY A 66 0.87 -18.34 8.13
C GLY A 66 0.65 -16.84 8.35
N VAL A 67 1.72 -16.18 8.78
CA VAL A 67 1.77 -14.75 9.05
C VAL A 67 3.10 -14.19 8.55
N LEU A 68 3.07 -13.03 7.92
CA LEU A 68 4.26 -12.24 7.59
C LEU A 68 4.23 -10.92 8.38
N THR A 69 5.28 -10.60 9.12
CA THR A 69 5.42 -9.31 9.83
C THR A 69 6.80 -8.73 9.57
N GLY A 70 6.86 -7.53 9.01
CA GLY A 70 8.12 -6.99 8.49
C GLY A 70 8.74 -7.94 7.47
N ASN A 71 9.96 -8.41 7.75
CA ASN A 71 10.65 -9.42 6.93
C ASN A 71 10.55 -10.84 7.49
N LEU A 72 9.70 -11.10 8.47
CA LEU A 72 9.65 -12.37 9.20
C LEU A 72 8.40 -13.16 8.82
N LEU A 73 8.60 -14.32 8.20
CA LEU A 73 7.55 -15.23 7.75
C LEU A 73 7.43 -16.42 8.72
N CYS A 74 6.21 -16.66 9.21
CA CYS A 74 5.85 -17.82 10.02
C CYS A 74 4.81 -18.67 9.29
N TRP A 75 4.96 -19.98 9.36
CA TRP A 75 3.95 -20.95 8.89
C TRP A 75 3.28 -21.58 10.11
N GLY A 76 1.95 -21.70 10.09
CA GLY A 76 1.17 -22.19 11.23
C GLY A 76 0.97 -21.12 12.32
N GLU A 77 1.03 -21.54 13.59
CA GLU A 77 0.86 -20.64 14.74
C GLU A 77 2.05 -19.66 14.87
N PHE A 78 1.77 -18.46 15.41
CA PHE A 78 2.80 -17.45 15.63
C PHE A 78 3.90 -18.03 16.55
N ASN A 79 5.17 -17.91 16.16
CA ASN A 79 6.40 -18.48 16.78
C ASN A 79 6.81 -19.93 16.42
N SER A 80 6.09 -20.66 15.57
CA SER A 80 6.61 -21.96 15.08
C SER A 80 7.59 -21.80 13.91
N GLY A 81 8.85 -21.50 14.20
CA GLY A 81 9.94 -21.55 13.21
C GLY A 81 9.94 -20.38 12.22
N MET A 82 10.07 -19.17 12.75
CA MET A 82 10.16 -17.91 12.00
C MET A 82 11.31 -17.92 10.99
N ILE A 83 11.05 -17.43 9.78
CA ILE A 83 11.98 -17.44 8.65
C ILE A 83 12.23 -16.00 8.22
N SER A 84 13.48 -15.58 8.20
CA SER A 84 13.87 -14.24 7.74
C SER A 84 13.89 -14.17 6.21
N GLY A 85 13.24 -13.13 5.69
CA GLY A 85 13.29 -12.72 4.30
C GLY A 85 14.47 -11.80 4.05
N TYR A 86 15.13 -12.01 2.91
CA TYR A 86 16.18 -11.14 2.39
C TYR A 86 15.87 -10.81 0.94
N LEU A 87 16.29 -9.64 0.49
CA LEU A 87 16.16 -9.25 -0.91
C LEU A 87 17.18 -10.03 -1.75
N ASP A 88 16.73 -10.67 -2.82
CA ASP A 88 17.60 -11.16 -3.88
C ASP A 88 17.89 -10.00 -4.85
N GLU A 89 19.16 -9.61 -4.93
CA GLU A 89 19.60 -8.50 -5.75
C GLU A 89 19.46 -8.78 -7.27
N ARG A 90 19.36 -10.05 -7.67
CA ARG A 90 19.30 -10.45 -9.08
C ARG A 90 17.95 -10.19 -9.72
N ASP A 91 16.88 -10.45 -8.98
CA ASP A 91 15.50 -10.33 -9.47
C ASP A 91 14.65 -9.36 -8.62
N SER A 92 15.24 -8.71 -7.62
CA SER A 92 14.56 -7.81 -6.68
C SER A 92 13.38 -8.46 -5.95
N THR A 93 13.40 -9.78 -5.78
CA THR A 93 12.35 -10.51 -5.04
C THR A 93 12.80 -10.82 -3.60
N PHE A 94 11.85 -10.88 -2.66
CA PHE A 94 12.16 -11.35 -1.31
C PHE A 94 12.21 -12.87 -1.27
N ILE A 95 13.33 -13.41 -0.82
CA ILE A 95 13.54 -14.85 -0.58
C ILE A 95 13.59 -15.10 0.92
N TYR A 96 12.75 -16.02 1.39
CA TYR A 96 12.72 -16.48 2.77
C TYR A 96 13.53 -17.77 2.90
N LYS A 97 14.62 -17.71 3.68
CA LYS A 97 15.53 -18.85 3.91
C LYS A 97 15.50 -19.27 5.37
N ARG A 98 15.42 -20.58 5.61
CA ARG A 98 15.63 -21.12 6.95
C ARG A 98 17.13 -21.04 7.26
N SER A 99 17.51 -21.02 8.54
CA SER A 99 18.91 -20.88 9.00
C SER A 99 19.90 -21.95 8.49
N HIS A 100 19.46 -22.92 7.68
CA HIS A 100 20.34 -23.86 7.00
C HIS A 100 20.74 -23.27 5.63
N PRO A 101 22.04 -23.08 5.35
CA PRO A 101 22.51 -22.53 4.08
C PRO A 101 22.00 -23.36 2.89
N GLY A 102 21.34 -22.72 1.93
CA GLY A 102 21.02 -23.32 0.62
C GLY A 102 19.57 -23.79 0.40
N VAL A 103 18.69 -23.74 1.40
CA VAL A 103 17.27 -24.11 1.22
C VAL A 103 16.38 -22.86 1.15
N GLU A 104 15.98 -22.50 -0.07
CA GLU A 104 14.90 -21.55 -0.30
C GLU A 104 13.58 -22.14 0.18
N HIS A 105 12.88 -21.44 1.07
CA HIS A 105 11.65 -21.93 1.67
C HIS A 105 10.42 -21.22 1.10
N ALA A 106 10.53 -19.95 0.69
CA ALA A 106 9.48 -19.24 -0.02
C ALA A 106 10.05 -18.04 -0.78
N ARG A 107 9.33 -17.59 -1.80
CA ARG A 107 9.64 -16.39 -2.58
C ARG A 107 8.42 -15.51 -2.77
N LEU A 108 8.61 -14.20 -2.64
CA LEU A 108 7.57 -13.20 -2.78
C LEU A 108 7.57 -12.56 -4.17
N PHE A 109 6.39 -12.46 -4.76
CA PHE A 109 6.11 -11.82 -6.05
C PHE A 109 4.96 -10.83 -5.87
N GLY A 110 5.28 -9.57 -5.57
CA GLY A 110 4.27 -8.59 -5.16
C GLY A 110 3.49 -9.09 -3.94
N ARG A 111 2.19 -9.32 -4.09
CA ARG A 111 1.31 -9.88 -3.03
C ARG A 111 1.29 -11.41 -2.94
N TRP A 112 1.95 -12.11 -3.85
CA TRP A 112 1.87 -13.56 -3.96
C TRP A 112 3.12 -14.21 -3.37
N LEU A 113 2.93 -15.23 -2.55
CA LEU A 113 4.00 -16.01 -1.95
C LEU A 113 4.01 -17.41 -2.58
N LYS A 114 5.16 -17.82 -3.13
CA LYS A 114 5.36 -19.15 -3.70
C LYS A 114 6.23 -19.99 -2.77
N ARG A 115 5.78 -21.20 -2.44
CA ARG A 115 6.51 -22.19 -1.65
C ARG A 115 6.24 -23.58 -2.20
N ASP A 116 7.27 -24.39 -2.44
CA ASP A 116 7.13 -25.79 -2.85
C ASP A 116 6.19 -25.99 -4.06
N GLY A 117 6.19 -25.03 -5.00
CA GLY A 117 5.28 -25.01 -6.16
C GLY A 117 3.84 -24.55 -5.87
N GLN A 118 3.47 -24.35 -4.61
CA GLN A 118 2.17 -23.83 -4.19
C GLN A 118 2.18 -22.30 -4.07
N TRP A 119 1.06 -21.69 -4.45
CA TRP A 119 0.84 -20.25 -4.38
C TRP A 119 -0.09 -19.90 -3.22
N SER A 120 0.29 -18.87 -2.48
CA SER A 120 -0.49 -18.24 -1.42
C SER A 120 -0.57 -16.75 -1.67
N VAL A 121 -1.58 -16.09 -1.11
CA VAL A 121 -1.76 -14.64 -1.22
C VAL A 121 -1.56 -14.00 0.14
N LEU A 122 -0.87 -12.87 0.16
CA LEU A 122 -0.77 -12.03 1.34
C LEU A 122 -2.01 -11.14 1.44
N VAL A 123 -2.55 -11.03 2.65
CA VAL A 123 -3.65 -10.13 2.99
C VAL A 123 -3.21 -9.27 4.16
N GLU A 124 -3.10 -7.96 3.94
CA GLU A 124 -2.71 -7.03 4.99
C GLU A 124 -3.80 -6.94 6.07
N LEU A 125 -3.44 -7.19 7.33
CA LEU A 125 -4.37 -7.22 8.46
C LEU A 125 -4.31 -5.93 9.29
N ARG A 126 -3.10 -5.56 9.68
CA ARG A 126 -2.83 -4.47 10.61
C ARG A 126 -1.51 -3.78 10.27
N ARG A 127 -1.41 -2.50 10.59
CA ARG A 127 -0.21 -1.67 10.40
C ARG A 127 0.03 -0.82 11.65
N LEU A 128 1.29 -0.67 12.05
CA LEU A 128 1.68 0.31 13.06
C LEU A 128 1.70 1.69 12.40
N ILE A 129 0.76 2.55 12.78
CA ILE A 129 0.60 3.91 12.26
C ILE A 129 0.55 4.85 13.47
N ASP A 130 1.40 5.87 13.51
CA ASP A 130 1.52 6.81 14.64
C ASP A 130 1.72 6.10 16.00
N ASN A 131 2.56 5.04 16.04
CA ASN A 131 2.77 4.17 17.21
C ASN A 131 1.52 3.42 17.71
N VAL A 132 0.44 3.41 16.93
CA VAL A 132 -0.79 2.67 17.24
C VAL A 132 -0.97 1.55 16.22
N THR A 133 -1.20 0.33 16.69
CA THR A 133 -1.58 -0.77 15.80
C THR A 133 -3.00 -0.53 15.32
N ARG A 134 -3.18 -0.31 14.02
CA ARG A 134 -4.50 -0.13 13.40
C ARG A 134 -4.83 -1.29 12.51
N TYR A 135 -6.12 -1.59 12.39
CA TYR A 135 -6.66 -2.60 11.47
C TYR A 135 -7.08 -1.95 10.16
N ARG A 136 -7.00 -2.72 9.08
CA ARG A 136 -7.30 -2.23 7.74
C ARG A 136 -8.76 -1.76 7.70
N SER A 137 -8.99 -0.53 7.24
CA SER A 137 -10.36 0.00 7.18
C SER A 137 -11.17 -0.75 6.12
N VAL A 138 -12.37 -1.18 6.53
CA VAL A 138 -13.40 -1.78 5.66
C VAL A 138 -14.64 -0.90 5.53
N ASP A 139 -14.60 0.29 6.12
CA ASP A 139 -15.69 1.26 6.12
C ASP A 139 -15.53 2.23 4.92
N PRO A 140 -16.46 2.20 3.94
CA PRO A 140 -16.45 3.11 2.80
C PRO A 140 -16.53 4.59 3.20
N ASP A 141 -17.29 4.93 4.24
CA ASP A 141 -17.48 6.32 4.66
C ASP A 141 -16.19 6.87 5.28
N ALA A 142 -15.52 6.06 6.11
CA ALA A 142 -14.20 6.38 6.62
C ALA A 142 -13.15 6.55 5.50
N TYR A 143 -13.25 5.76 4.42
CA TYR A 143 -12.37 5.89 3.26
C TYR A 143 -12.60 7.20 2.50
N ARG A 144 -13.87 7.56 2.23
CA ARG A 144 -14.22 8.82 1.55
C ARG A 144 -13.80 10.02 2.40
N LEU A 145 -14.12 10.01 3.69
CA LEU A 145 -13.72 11.06 4.62
C LEU A 145 -12.20 11.25 4.65
N ALA A 146 -11.43 10.17 4.68
CA ALA A 146 -9.97 10.29 4.63
C ALA A 146 -9.49 10.95 3.32
N GLY A 147 -10.14 10.67 2.19
CA GLY A 147 -9.90 11.35 0.91
C GLY A 147 -10.22 12.84 0.95
N GLU A 148 -11.38 13.23 1.48
CA GLU A 148 -11.78 14.63 1.65
C GLU A 148 -10.82 15.39 2.56
N MET A 149 -10.44 14.77 3.68
CA MET A 149 -9.49 15.36 4.63
C MET A 149 -8.08 15.49 4.03
N CYS A 150 -7.66 14.58 3.14
CA CYS A 150 -6.44 14.77 2.35
C CYS A 150 -6.53 16.02 1.48
N ASN A 151 -7.61 16.19 0.72
CA ASN A 151 -7.79 17.32 -0.19
C ASN A 151 -7.81 18.65 0.60
N LEU A 152 -8.59 18.70 1.68
CA LEU A 152 -8.66 19.88 2.55
C LEU A 152 -7.29 20.24 3.17
N ALA A 153 -6.50 19.24 3.55
CA ALA A 153 -5.16 19.47 4.08
C ALA A 153 -4.20 20.00 3.00
N LEU A 154 -4.30 19.50 1.76
CA LEU A 154 -3.52 20.01 0.63
C LEU A 154 -3.89 21.46 0.30
N GLU A 155 -5.18 21.77 0.21
CA GLU A 155 -5.68 23.14 -0.04
C GLU A 155 -5.18 24.14 1.01
N LYS A 156 -5.01 23.69 2.26
CA LYS A 156 -4.50 24.51 3.38
C LYS A 156 -2.99 24.48 3.53
N GLY A 157 -2.25 23.78 2.66
CA GLY A 157 -0.79 23.61 2.75
C GLY A 157 -0.32 22.84 4.00
N ARG A 158 -1.17 21.99 4.58
CA ARG A 158 -0.91 21.26 5.84
C ARG A 158 -0.40 19.84 5.57
N PHE A 159 0.84 19.74 5.11
CA PHE A 159 1.42 18.47 4.66
C PHE A 159 1.46 17.36 5.73
N VAL A 160 1.68 17.69 7.00
CA VAL A 160 1.67 16.70 8.10
C VAL A 160 0.27 16.11 8.28
N GLU A 161 -0.78 16.92 8.17
CA GLU A 161 -2.17 16.45 8.25
C GLU A 161 -2.53 15.63 7.01
N TYR A 162 -2.12 16.09 5.83
CA TYR A 162 -2.28 15.34 4.58
C TYR A 162 -1.68 13.94 4.70
N TRP A 163 -0.44 13.82 5.17
CA TRP A 163 0.25 12.53 5.29
C TRP A 163 -0.48 11.59 6.25
N LYS A 164 -0.99 12.09 7.37
CA LYS A 164 -1.77 11.30 8.34
C LYS A 164 -3.05 10.74 7.71
N TRP A 165 -3.80 11.55 6.98
CA TRP A 165 -5.01 11.11 6.29
C TRP A 165 -4.71 10.20 5.10
N TRP A 166 -3.64 10.50 4.36
CA TRP A 166 -3.21 9.69 3.23
C TRP A 166 -2.81 8.29 3.68
N THR A 167 -2.03 8.19 4.77
CA THR A 167 -1.64 6.90 5.36
C THR A 167 -2.85 6.09 5.82
N ARG A 168 -3.88 6.75 6.38
CA ARG A 168 -5.14 6.08 6.76
C ARG A 168 -5.90 5.57 5.53
N ARG A 169 -5.97 6.37 4.48
CA ARG A 169 -6.65 6.03 3.23
C ARG A 169 -5.95 4.89 2.48
N ASP A 170 -4.62 4.95 2.39
CA ASP A 170 -3.75 3.92 1.80
C ASP A 170 -3.92 2.58 2.54
N PHE A 171 -4.05 2.64 3.87
CA PHE A 171 -4.29 1.48 4.71
C PHE A 171 -5.77 1.09 4.81
N SER A 172 -6.44 0.96 3.66
CA SER A 172 -7.83 0.48 3.54
C SER A 172 -7.94 -0.64 2.51
N ILE A 173 -9.08 -1.36 2.52
CA ILE A 173 -9.38 -2.37 1.47
C ILE A 173 -9.75 -1.74 0.12
N PHE A 174 -10.03 -0.44 0.13
CA PHE A 174 -10.47 0.31 -1.03
C PHE A 174 -9.28 0.93 -1.75
N GLN A 175 -9.43 1.05 -3.06
CA GLN A 175 -8.52 1.79 -3.91
C GLN A 175 -9.34 2.70 -4.80
N ARG A 176 -8.75 3.83 -5.18
CA ARG A 176 -9.38 4.74 -6.13
C ARG A 176 -9.71 3.98 -7.41
N CYS A 177 -10.92 4.18 -7.94
CA CYS A 177 -11.38 3.46 -9.11
C CYS A 177 -10.44 3.77 -10.28
N PRO A 178 -9.85 2.75 -10.93
CA PRO A 178 -8.91 3.00 -12.01
C PRO A 178 -9.60 3.49 -13.29
N ALA A 179 -10.94 3.39 -13.38
CA ALA A 179 -11.71 3.86 -14.53
C ALA A 179 -12.01 5.36 -14.44
N CYS A 180 -12.78 5.80 -13.43
CA CYS A 180 -13.15 7.21 -13.29
C CYS A 180 -12.15 8.04 -12.47
N LEU A 181 -11.18 7.41 -11.81
CA LEU A 181 -10.21 8.06 -10.93
C LEU A 181 -10.85 8.92 -9.82
N ASP A 182 -12.09 8.62 -9.43
CA ASP A 182 -12.91 9.44 -8.51
C ASP A 182 -13.15 10.88 -9.01
N GLN A 183 -13.12 11.09 -10.33
CA GLN A 183 -13.46 12.37 -10.94
C GLN A 183 -14.97 12.53 -10.97
N ILE A 184 -15.49 13.62 -10.41
CA ILE A 184 -16.93 13.88 -10.26
C ILE A 184 -17.68 13.68 -11.59
N ALA A 185 -17.15 14.23 -12.69
CA ALA A 185 -17.81 14.18 -14.00
C ALA A 185 -17.95 12.76 -14.57
N GLU A 186 -17.01 11.87 -14.27
CA GLU A 186 -17.00 10.49 -14.80
C GLU A 186 -17.55 9.47 -13.80
N ARG A 187 -17.55 9.81 -12.51
CA ARG A 187 -17.93 8.90 -11.43
C ARG A 187 -19.39 8.50 -11.50
N ASP A 188 -20.29 9.46 -11.71
CA ASP A 188 -21.75 9.24 -11.64
C ASP A 188 -22.26 8.24 -12.68
N SER A 189 -21.53 8.06 -13.79
CA SER A 189 -21.83 7.09 -14.85
C SER A 189 -20.79 5.95 -14.94
N CYS A 190 -19.99 5.74 -13.89
CA CYS A 190 -18.90 4.75 -13.94
C CYS A 190 -19.41 3.35 -13.60
N ASP A 191 -19.54 2.48 -14.62
CA ASP A 191 -19.93 1.08 -14.44
C ASP A 191 -18.98 0.27 -13.54
N ARG A 192 -17.70 0.66 -13.46
CA ARG A 192 -16.69 -0.10 -12.71
C ARG A 192 -16.82 0.07 -11.19
N CYS A 193 -17.26 1.24 -10.73
CA CYS A 193 -17.41 1.52 -9.30
C CYS A 193 -18.85 1.86 -8.92
N GLU A 194 -19.79 1.76 -9.85
CA GLU A 194 -21.22 2.01 -9.61
C GLU A 194 -21.48 3.39 -8.96
N GLY A 195 -20.72 4.41 -9.34
CA GLY A 195 -20.85 5.76 -8.75
C GLY A 195 -20.01 6.01 -7.50
N GLU A 196 -19.29 5.02 -6.97
CA GLU A 196 -18.60 5.15 -5.68
C GLU A 196 -17.25 5.87 -5.76
N GLY A 197 -16.62 5.91 -6.94
CA GLY A 197 -15.29 6.53 -7.13
C GLY A 197 -14.12 5.66 -6.64
N PHE A 198 -14.40 4.55 -5.96
CA PHE A 198 -13.42 3.56 -5.53
C PHE A 198 -13.93 2.14 -5.78
N THR A 199 -13.00 1.20 -5.86
CA THR A 199 -13.29 -0.22 -5.87
C THR A 199 -12.61 -0.86 -4.67
N THR A 200 -13.06 -2.04 -4.27
CA THR A 200 -12.16 -2.90 -3.51
C THR A 200 -10.96 -3.26 -4.38
N MET A 201 -9.83 -3.58 -3.77
CA MET A 201 -8.74 -4.20 -4.53
C MET A 201 -9.25 -5.55 -5.09
N ASP A 202 -9.69 -5.55 -6.36
CA ASP A 202 -10.03 -6.75 -7.11
C ASP A 202 -8.87 -7.76 -6.96
N ASP A 203 -9.17 -9.03 -6.66
CA ASP A 203 -8.26 -10.13 -6.25
C ASP A 203 -8.02 -10.37 -4.75
N VAL A 204 -8.93 -9.94 -3.88
CA VAL A 204 -9.00 -10.47 -2.49
C VAL A 204 -9.99 -11.64 -2.47
N PRO A 205 -9.58 -12.91 -2.27
CA PRO A 205 -10.50 -13.87 -1.68
C PRO A 205 -10.81 -13.41 -0.25
N PRO A 206 -12.08 -13.53 0.16
CA PRO A 206 -12.87 -12.50 0.78
C PRO A 206 -12.94 -12.67 2.30
N LYS A 207 -13.23 -11.56 2.96
CA LYS A 207 -13.54 -11.45 4.38
C LYS A 207 -12.37 -11.81 5.30
N MET A 208 -12.15 -10.96 6.30
CA MET A 208 -11.38 -11.35 7.47
C MET A 208 -11.88 -12.73 7.95
N PRO A 209 -10.99 -13.64 8.38
CA PRO A 209 -11.41 -14.92 8.93
C PRO A 209 -12.51 -14.68 9.97
N SER A 210 -13.66 -15.35 9.84
CA SER A 210 -14.82 -15.14 10.73
C SER A 210 -14.53 -15.45 12.20
N ASN A 211 -13.41 -16.11 12.47
CA ASN A 211 -12.87 -16.46 13.78
C ASN A 211 -11.71 -15.54 14.24
N TRP A 212 -11.39 -14.47 13.50
CA TRP A 212 -10.44 -13.47 13.95
C TRP A 212 -11.09 -12.65 15.08
N PRO A 213 -10.42 -12.38 16.21
CA PRO A 213 -11.05 -11.70 17.34
C PRO A 213 -11.49 -10.28 16.93
N ILE A 214 -12.81 -10.06 16.81
CA ILE A 214 -13.47 -8.76 16.56
C ILE A 214 -13.65 -7.98 17.89
N HIS A 215 -12.83 -8.26 18.91
CA HIS A 215 -12.87 -7.55 20.19
C HIS A 215 -11.45 -7.01 20.43
N LEU A 216 -11.17 -5.71 20.58
CA LEU A 216 -11.91 -4.69 21.33
C LEU A 216 -11.60 -3.28 20.75
N GLU A 217 -12.50 -2.73 19.94
CA GLU A 217 -12.84 -1.32 20.12
C GLU A 217 -13.89 -1.27 21.24
N ARG A 218 -13.40 -1.24 22.48
CA ARG A 218 -14.10 -0.48 23.52
C ARG A 218 -13.23 0.70 23.82
N ASN A 219 -13.62 1.83 23.24
CA ASN A 219 -13.34 3.14 23.79
C ASN A 219 -13.50 3.10 25.31
N THR A 220 -12.41 3.32 26.03
CA THR A 220 -12.45 3.90 27.36
C THR A 220 -11.33 4.92 27.45
N HIS A 221 -11.76 6.17 27.23
CA HIS A 221 -11.22 7.46 27.67
C HIS A 221 -9.81 7.86 27.25
#